data_AF-A0A1H5M912-F1
#
_entry.id   AF-A0A1H5M912-F1
#
_cell.length_a   1.000
_cell.length_b   1.000
_cell.length_c   1.000
_cell.angle_alpha   90.00
_cell.angle_beta   90.00
_cell.angle_gamma   90.00
#
_symmetry.space_group_name_H-M   'P 1'
#
loop_
_entity.id
_entity.type
_entity.pdbx_description
1 polymer ?
#
loop_
_entity_poly.entity_id
_entity_poly.type
_entity_poly.pdbx_seq_one_letter_code
_entity_poly.pdbx_strand_id
1 'polypeptide(L)'
;MSRTAAEAAQEAVEWAERAEIAFSMASIRRAEGAAVAERRGPHSESAAWYQKAEDSERERGTAAAMASMWADVAGALHLVEEGEPK
;
A
#
# COMPACT_ATOMS: atom_id res chain seq x y z
N MET A 1 8.44 21.18 -14.79
CA MET A 1 9.44 20.15 -15.14
C MET A 1 8.66 18.88 -15.44
N SER A 2 8.94 18.20 -16.55
CA SER A 2 8.38 16.85 -16.80
C SER A 2 9.07 15.86 -15.87
N ARG A 3 8.34 14.86 -15.34
CA ARG A 3 8.96 13.74 -14.61
C ARG A 3 9.69 12.83 -15.60
N THR A 4 10.77 12.20 -15.11
CA THR A 4 11.53 11.15 -15.80
C THR A 4 10.97 9.76 -15.46
N ALA A 5 11.35 8.75 -16.25
CA ALA A 5 11.00 7.36 -15.98
C ALA A 5 11.52 6.89 -14.61
N ALA A 6 12.73 7.32 -14.23
CA ALA A 6 13.33 6.98 -12.94
C ALA A 6 12.55 7.55 -11.75
N GLU A 7 12.10 8.80 -11.83
CA GLU A 7 11.27 9.42 -10.78
C GLU A 7 9.91 8.72 -10.65
N ALA A 8 9.28 8.34 -11.76
CA ALA A 8 8.04 7.57 -11.75
C ALA A 8 8.23 6.16 -11.17
N ALA A 9 9.35 5.49 -11.49
CA ALA A 9 9.68 4.18 -10.92
C ALA A 9 9.91 4.26 -9.40
N GLN A 10 10.58 5.31 -8.93
CA GLN A 10 10.79 5.54 -7.50
C GLN A 10 9.45 5.71 -6.75
N GLU A 11 8.52 6.48 -7.31
CA GLU A 11 7.17 6.62 -6.74
C GLU A 11 6.41 5.29 -6.70
N ALA A 12 6.54 4.47 -7.73
CA ALA A 12 5.96 3.12 -7.73
C ALA A 12 6.49 2.27 -6.56
N VAL A 13 7.80 2.33 -6.30
CA VAL A 13 8.44 1.63 -5.18
C VAL A 13 7.92 2.15 -3.83
N GLU A 14 7.86 3.47 -3.64
CA GLU A 14 7.37 4.07 -2.39
C GLU A 14 5.92 3.66 -2.09
N TRP A 15 5.06 3.63 -3.10
CA TRP A 15 3.68 3.15 -2.95
C TRP A 15 3.61 1.64 -2.68
N ALA A 16 4.48 0.84 -3.29
CA ALA A 16 4.56 -0.59 -3.01
C ALA A 16 5.00 -0.86 -1.56
N GLU A 17 6.03 -0.14 -1.08
CA GLU A 17 6.47 -0.23 0.32
C GLU A 17 5.34 0.16 1.28
N ARG A 18 4.59 1.23 0.97
CA ARG A 18 3.42 1.61 1.76
C ARG A 18 2.36 0.52 1.80
N ALA A 19 2.12 -0.19 0.70
CA ALA A 19 1.18 -1.30 0.66
C ALA A 19 1.63 -2.45 1.57
N GLU A 20 2.92 -2.76 1.62
CA GLU A 20 3.49 -3.79 2.51
C GLU A 20 3.44 -3.40 3.99
N ILE A 21 3.68 -2.12 4.31
CA ILE A 21 3.51 -1.60 5.67
C ILE A 21 2.05 -1.72 6.10
N ALA A 22 1.12 -1.30 5.24
CA ALA A 22 -0.32 -1.39 5.52
C ALA A 22 -0.78 -2.85 5.71
N PHE A 23 -0.26 -3.79 4.92
CA PHE A 23 -0.47 -5.23 5.10
C PHE A 23 0.00 -5.74 6.46
N SER A 24 1.22 -5.37 6.85
CA SER A 24 1.81 -5.74 8.13
C SER A 24 0.98 -5.20 9.30
N MET A 25 0.55 -3.93 9.20
CA MET A 25 -0.30 -3.29 10.20
C MET A 25 -1.68 -3.96 10.30
N ALA A 26 -2.29 -4.35 9.18
CA ALA A 26 -3.55 -5.10 9.17
C ALA A 26 -3.42 -6.40 9.97
N SER A 27 -2.34 -7.15 9.74
CA SER A 27 -2.05 -8.42 10.40
C SER A 27 -1.86 -8.26 11.90
N ILE A 28 -1.08 -7.27 12.33
CA ILE A 28 -0.89 -6.94 13.75
C ILE A 28 -2.22 -6.58 14.41
N ARG A 29 -3.03 -5.73 13.77
CA ARG A 29 -4.33 -5.29 14.31
C ARG A 29 -5.32 -6.44 14.44
N ARG A 30 -5.33 -7.40 13.49
CA ARG A 30 -6.13 -8.63 13.62
C ARG A 30 -5.68 -9.49 14.80
N ALA A 31 -4.38 -9.63 15.00
CA ALA A 31 -3.83 -10.40 16.13
C ALA A 31 -4.21 -9.78 17.48
N GLU A 32 -4.10 -8.45 17.62
CA GLU A 32 -4.55 -7.72 18.80
C GLU A 32 -6.06 -7.88 19.04
N GLY A 33 -6.88 -7.77 17.98
CA GLY A 33 -8.32 -7.98 18.06
C GLY A 33 -8.69 -9.38 18.56
N ALA A 34 -7.98 -10.41 18.10
CA ALA A 34 -8.15 -11.79 18.54
C ALA A 34 -7.73 -11.98 20.01
N ALA A 35 -6.59 -11.42 20.42
CA ALA A 35 -6.12 -11.51 21.79
C ALA A 35 -7.06 -10.81 22.78
N VAL A 36 -7.64 -9.66 22.40
CA VAL A 36 -8.66 -8.97 23.21
C VAL A 36 -9.94 -9.81 23.31
N ALA A 37 -10.39 -10.41 22.19
CA ALA A 37 -11.57 -11.27 22.18
C ALA A 37 -11.40 -12.50 23.08
N GLU A 38 -10.22 -13.11 23.08
CA GLU A 38 -9.90 -14.26 23.93
C GLU A 38 -9.93 -13.89 25.42
N ARG A 39 -9.33 -12.75 25.79
CA ARG A 39 -9.16 -12.36 27.19
C ARG A 39 -10.42 -11.82 27.85
N ARG A 40 -11.26 -11.14 27.08
CA ARG A 40 -12.37 -10.35 27.63
C ARG A 40 -13.72 -10.65 26.98
N GLY A 41 -13.72 -11.34 25.83
CA GLY A 41 -14.91 -11.67 25.04
C GLY A 41 -15.04 -10.81 23.77
N PRO A 42 -15.92 -11.21 22.83
CA PRO A 42 -16.16 -10.46 21.60
C PRO A 42 -17.05 -9.24 21.89
N HIS A 43 -16.43 -8.14 22.31
CA HIS A 43 -17.08 -6.87 22.62
C HIS A 43 -16.40 -5.70 21.89
N SER A 44 -16.91 -4.48 22.08
CA SER A 44 -16.56 -3.26 21.32
C SER A 44 -15.06 -3.01 21.14
N GLU A 45 -14.24 -3.35 22.12
CA GLU A 45 -12.77 -3.20 22.04
C GLU A 45 -12.13 -4.11 20.97
N SER A 46 -12.56 -5.38 20.88
CA SER A 46 -12.07 -6.31 19.84
C SER A 46 -12.59 -5.88 18.46
N ALA A 47 -13.85 -5.47 18.37
CA ALA A 47 -14.43 -4.93 17.14
C ALA A 47 -13.68 -3.69 16.62
N ALA A 48 -13.25 -2.80 17.51
CA ALA A 48 -12.45 -1.64 17.14
C ALA A 48 -11.08 -2.02 16.55
N TRP A 49 -10.44 -3.10 17.03
CA TRP A 49 -9.21 -3.61 16.45
C TRP A 49 -9.42 -4.19 15.04
N TYR A 50 -10.49 -4.96 14.85
CA TYR A 50 -10.82 -5.46 13.52
C TYR A 50 -11.15 -4.34 12.53
N GLN A 51 -11.87 -3.30 12.96
CA GLN A 51 -12.14 -2.15 12.11
C GLN A 51 -10.85 -1.45 11.67
N LYS A 52 -9.89 -1.24 12.60
CA LYS A 52 -8.58 -0.68 12.26
C LYS A 52 -7.83 -1.58 11.27
N ALA A 53 -7.95 -2.90 11.39
CA ALA A 53 -7.34 -3.82 10.43
C ALA A 53 -7.95 -3.66 9.02
N GLU A 54 -9.28 -3.53 8.92
CA GLU A 54 -9.96 -3.25 7.66
C GLU A 54 -9.55 -1.91 7.05
N ASP A 55 -9.38 -0.87 7.87
CA ASP A 55 -8.86 0.43 7.41
C ASP A 55 -7.47 0.27 6.78
N SER A 56 -6.63 -0.58 7.36
CA SER A 56 -5.28 -0.88 6.85
C SER A 56 -5.34 -1.62 5.52
N GLU A 57 -6.26 -2.58 5.36
CA GLU A 57 -6.45 -3.29 4.10
C GLU A 57 -6.94 -2.37 2.98
N ARG A 58 -7.80 -1.40 3.32
CA ARG A 58 -8.22 -0.35 2.37
C ARG A 58 -7.06 0.55 1.96
N GLU A 59 -6.21 0.93 2.91
CA GLU A 59 -4.99 1.69 2.63
C GLU A 59 -4.04 0.87 1.74
N ARG A 60 -3.81 -0.41 2.06
CA ARG A 60 -3.02 -1.33 1.24
C ARG A 60 -3.54 -1.39 -0.19
N GLY A 61 -4.86 -1.56 -0.38
CA GLY A 61 -5.47 -1.61 -1.71
C GLY A 61 -5.24 -0.33 -2.51
N THR A 62 -5.42 0.83 -1.86
CA THR A 62 -5.13 2.14 -2.48
C THR A 62 -3.65 2.26 -2.85
N ALA A 63 -2.75 1.89 -1.94
CA ALA A 63 -1.32 1.99 -2.17
C ALA A 63 -0.84 1.06 -3.29
N ALA A 64 -1.35 -0.17 -3.34
CA ALA A 64 -1.05 -1.11 -4.42
C ALA A 64 -1.52 -0.59 -5.78
N ALA A 65 -2.73 -0.01 -5.85
CA ALA A 65 -3.22 0.61 -7.08
C ALA A 65 -2.33 1.77 -7.55
N MET A 66 -1.90 2.63 -6.62
CA MET A 66 -0.97 3.72 -6.93
C MET A 66 0.39 3.20 -7.40
N ALA A 67 0.91 2.14 -6.78
CA ALA A 67 2.16 1.51 -7.19
C ALA A 67 2.09 1.01 -8.64
N SER A 68 1.00 0.31 -9.01
CA SER A 68 0.77 -0.13 -10.38
C SER A 68 0.66 1.02 -11.36
N MET A 69 -0.08 2.08 -11.02
CA MET A 69 -0.21 3.26 -11.88
C MET A 69 1.14 3.93 -12.15
N TRP A 70 1.97 4.10 -11.12
CA TRP A 70 3.29 4.71 -11.28
C TRP A 70 4.25 3.81 -12.05
N ALA A 71 4.16 2.49 -11.90
CA ALA A 71 4.94 1.54 -12.70
C ALA A 71 4.57 1.63 -14.20
N ASP A 72 3.28 1.76 -14.52
CA ASP A 72 2.82 1.93 -15.90
C ASP A 72 3.33 3.26 -16.49
N VAL A 73 3.29 4.35 -15.72
CA VAL A 73 3.84 5.65 -16.13
C VAL A 73 5.36 5.56 -16.35
N ALA A 74 6.09 4.89 -15.47
CA ALA A 74 7.53 4.71 -15.60
C ALA A 74 7.87 3.94 -16.89
N GLY A 75 7.13 2.87 -17.19
CA GLY A 75 7.29 2.10 -18.43
C GLY A 75 7.02 2.94 -19.67
N ALA A 76 5.96 3.75 -19.66
CA ALA A 76 5.64 4.64 -20.78
C ALA A 76 6.72 5.71 -21.00
N LEU A 77 7.22 6.33 -19.93
CA LEU A 77 8.29 7.35 -20.01
C LEU A 77 9.60 6.74 -20.50
N HIS A 78 9.95 5.54 -20.04
CA HIS A 78 11.16 4.86 -20.46
C HIS A 78 11.19 4.63 -21.98
N LEU A 79 10.07 4.20 -22.57
CA LEU A 79 9.95 4.03 -24.02
C LEU A 79 10.12 5.34 -24.80
N VAL A 80 9.65 6.46 -24.24
CA VAL A 80 9.83 7.79 -24.85
C VAL A 80 11.29 8.20 -24.75
N GLU A 81 11.91 8.07 -23.58
CA GLU A 81 13.30 8.43 -23.32
C GLU A 81 14.29 7.62 -24.18
N GLU A 82 14.01 6.33 -24.44
CA GLU A 82 14.83 5.49 -25.33
C GLU A 82 14.54 5.72 -26.82
N GLY A 83 13.34 6.17 -27.16
CA GLY A 83 12.89 6.39 -28.53
C GLY A 83 13.28 7.73 -29.13
N GLU A 84 13.76 8.69 -28.33
CA GLU A 84 14.24 9.98 -28.83
C GLU A 84 15.61 9.82 -29.55
N PRO A 85 15.71 10.07 -30.88
CA PRO A 85 17.00 10.09 -31.54
C PRO A 85 17.83 11.27 -31.02
N LYS A 86 19.06 10.97 -30.55
CA LYS A 86 20.07 11.99 -30.18
C LYS A 86 20.53 12.80 -31.38
#